data_AF-A0A925PD24-F1
#
_entry.id   AF-A0A925PD24-F1
#
_cell.length_a   1.000
_cell.length_b   1.000
_cell.length_c   1.000
_cell.angle_alpha   90.00
_cell.angle_beta   90.00
_cell.angle_gamma   90.00
#
_symmetry.space_group_name_H-M   'P 1'
#
loop_
_entity.id
_entity.type
_entity.pdbx_description
1 polymer ?
#
loop_
_entity_poly.entity_id
_entity_poly.type
_entity_poly.pdbx_seq_one_letter_code
_entity_poly.pdbx_strand_id
1 'polypeptide(L)' 'MAGASIIWINRDKSEQMVNFNNEYILITIDDMQRTSLGETLEDAKEKLKEIGRYDIYKQLE' A
#
# COMPACT_ATOMS: atom_id res chain seq x y z
N MET A 1 -17.58 10.95 -5.42
CA MET A 1 -16.77 9.92 -6.11
C MET A 1 -15.32 10.37 -6.10
N ALA A 2 -14.63 10.18 -4.98
CA ALA A 2 -13.17 10.24 -4.92
C ALA A 2 -12.75 8.79 -4.69
N GLY A 3 -12.44 8.09 -5.78
CA GLY A 3 -12.23 6.65 -5.78
C GLY A 3 -10.84 6.33 -5.25
N ALA A 4 -10.77 5.49 -4.22
CA ALA A 4 -9.52 4.82 -3.89
C ALA A 4 -9.05 4.05 -5.13
N SER A 5 -7.85 4.37 -5.64
CA SER A 5 -7.25 3.64 -6.75
C SER A 5 -6.43 2.51 -6.18
N ILE A 6 -6.76 1.26 -6.53
CA ILE A 6 -5.96 0.10 -6.13
C ILE A 6 -4.66 0.13 -6.95
N ILE A 7 -3.54 0.31 -6.27
CA ILE A 7 -2.20 0.35 -6.86
C ILE A 7 -1.60 -1.04 -6.90
N TRP A 8 -1.87 -1.84 -5.88
CA TRP A 8 -1.35 -3.20 -5.75
C TRP A 8 -2.32 -4.06 -4.95
N ILE A 9 -2.36 -5.35 -5.25
CA ILE A 9 -3.10 -6.34 -4.49
C ILE A 9 -2.29 -7.64 -4.48
N ASN A 10 -2.22 -8.32 -3.33
CA ASN A 10 -1.59 -9.63 -3.27
C ASN A 10 -2.48 -10.69 -3.96
N ARG A 11 -1.91 -11.88 -4.23
CA ARG A 11 -2.62 -12.95 -4.99
C ARG A 11 -3.85 -13.48 -4.25
N ASP A 12 -3.74 -13.62 -2.95
CA ASP A 12 -4.77 -14.14 -2.06
C ASP A 12 -5.82 -13.08 -1.67
N LYS A 13 -5.62 -11.83 -2.11
CA LYS A 13 -6.45 -10.65 -1.84
C LYS A 13 -6.58 -10.29 -0.37
N SER A 14 -5.73 -10.81 0.52
CA SER A 14 -5.72 -10.38 1.93
C SER A 14 -5.05 -9.02 2.11
N GLU A 15 -4.31 -8.53 1.13
CA GLU A 15 -3.61 -7.24 1.23
C GLU A 15 -3.73 -6.44 -0.06
N GLN A 16 -3.93 -5.13 0.09
CA GLN A 16 -3.99 -4.20 -1.03
C GLN A 16 -3.34 -2.88 -0.67
N MET A 17 -2.63 -2.29 -1.61
CA MET A 17 -2.18 -0.90 -1.52
C MET A 17 -3.12 -0.05 -2.35
N VAL A 18 -3.68 0.98 -1.73
CA VAL A 18 -4.58 1.93 -2.38
C VAL A 18 -3.99 3.33 -2.30
N ASN A 19 -4.22 4.13 -3.34
CA ASN A 19 -4.06 5.57 -3.26
C ASN A 19 -5.44 6.18 -3.02
N PHE A 20 -5.60 6.82 -1.87
CA PHE A 20 -6.82 7.51 -1.49
C PHE A 20 -6.48 8.94 -1.08
N ASN A 21 -7.09 9.92 -1.77
CA ASN A 21 -6.85 11.35 -1.51
C ASN A 21 -5.36 11.73 -1.47
N ASN A 22 -4.58 11.27 -2.46
CA ASN A 22 -3.13 11.54 -2.52
C ASN A 22 -2.31 10.86 -1.41
N GLU A 23 -2.88 9.92 -0.67
CA GLU A 23 -2.18 9.14 0.35
C GLU A 23 -2.15 7.66 -0.06
N TYR A 24 -0.97 7.05 -0.01
CA TYR A 24 -0.78 5.63 -0.20
C TYR A 24 -1.01 4.91 1.12
N ILE A 25 -1.90 3.92 1.10
CA ILE A 25 -2.30 3.17 2.28
C ILE A 25 -2.18 1.69 1.96
N LEU A 26 -1.43 0.95 2.79
CA LEU A 26 -1.46 -0.51 2.80
C LEU A 26 -2.61 -0.96 3.69
N ILE A 27 -3.51 -1.76 3.14
CA ILE A 27 -4.66 -2.31 3.84
C ILE A 27 -4.47 -3.82 3.91
N THR A 28 -4.37 -4.34 5.12
CA THR A 28 -4.45 -5.78 5.41
C THR A 28 -5.91 -6.08 5.75
N ILE A 29 -6.60 -6.79 4.86
CA ILE A 29 -8.03 -7.09 4.96
C ILE A 29 -8.32 -8.04 6.13
N ASP A 30 -7.44 -9.01 6.38
CA ASP A 30 -7.62 -10.03 7.43
C ASP A 30 -7.75 -9.38 8.83
N ASP A 31 -6.81 -8.49 9.16
CA ASP A 31 -6.80 -7.76 10.43
C ASP A 31 -7.49 -6.38 10.36
N MET A 32 -8.04 -5.99 9.19
CA MET A 32 -8.53 -4.64 8.89
C MET A 32 -7.53 -3.51 9.20
N GLN A 33 -6.23 -3.83 9.23
CA GLN A 33 -5.19 -2.85 9.52
C GLN A 33 -4.95 -1.95 8.31
N ARG A 34 -4.70 -0.67 8.61
CA ARG A 34 -4.38 0.35 7.62
C ARG A 34 -3.08 1.01 8.03
N THR A 35 -2.07 0.87 7.19
CA THR A 35 -0.77 1.50 7.39
C THR A 35 -0.62 2.59 6.36
N SER A 36 -0.53 3.84 6.83
CA SER A 36 -0.16 4.95 5.96
C SER A 36 1.28 4.74 5.50
N LEU A 37 1.45 4.76 4.18
CA LEU A 37 2.74 4.65 3.52
C LEU A 37 3.27 6.03 3.10
N GLY A 38 2.46 7.08 3.20
CA GLY A 38 2.81 8.46 2.86
C GLY A 38 2.13 8.97 1.59
N GLU A 39 2.43 10.21 1.20
CA GLU A 39 1.69 10.93 0.16
C GLU A 39 2.23 10.67 -1.26
N THR A 40 3.49 10.24 -1.36
CA THR A 40 4.16 9.97 -2.64
C THR A 40 4.47 8.48 -2.80
N LEU A 41 4.66 8.05 -4.05
CA LEU A 41 5.11 6.67 -4.30
C LEU A 41 6.51 6.43 -3.71
N GLU A 42 7.35 7.47 -3.64
CA GLU A 42 8.68 7.40 -3.03
C GLU A 42 8.60 7.19 -1.51
N ASP A 43 7.79 8.00 -0.80
CA ASP A 43 7.47 7.79 0.62
C ASP A 43 6.95 6.37 0.83
N ALA A 44 6.02 5.92 -0.02
CA ALA A 44 5.45 4.60 0.12
C ALA A 44 6.49 3.49 -0.01
N LYS A 45 7.40 3.63 -0.97
CA LYS A 45 8.52 2.71 -1.17
C LYS A 45 9.49 2.72 0.01
N GLU A 46 9.83 3.88 0.56
CA GLU A 46 10.68 3.99 1.75
C GLU A 46 9.99 3.36 2.96
N LYS A 47 8.71 3.68 3.19
CA LYS A 47 7.97 3.14 4.33
C LYS A 47 7.83 1.63 4.27
N LEU A 48 7.56 1.07 3.08
CA LEU A 48 7.53 -0.37 2.85
C LEU A 48 8.86 -1.04 3.19
N LYS A 49 10.01 -0.40 2.89
CA LYS A 49 11.33 -0.90 3.31
C LYS A 49 11.50 -0.84 4.82
N GLU A 50 11.10 0.26 5.47
CA GLU A 50 11.19 0.42 6.93
C GLU A 50 10.40 -0.65 7.69
N ILE A 51 9.19 -0.98 7.22
CA ILE A 51 8.34 -2.00 7.85
C ILE A 51 8.67 -3.44 7.40
N GLY A 52 9.73 -3.62 6.61
CA GLY A 52 10.20 -4.94 6.16
C GLY A 52 9.37 -5.58 5.03
N ARG A 53 8.47 -4.84 4.38
CA ARG A 53 7.61 -5.27 3.27
C ARG A 53 8.28 -5.13 1.91
N TYR A 54 9.46 -5.72 1.79
CA TYR A 54 10.24 -5.74 0.55
C TYR A 54 9.55 -6.52 -0.59
N ASP A 55 8.63 -7.41 -0.25
CA ASP A 55 7.80 -8.17 -1.20
C ASP A 55 6.92 -7.24 -2.06
N ILE A 56 6.33 -6.21 -1.44
CA ILE A 56 5.51 -5.21 -2.13
C ILE A 56 6.42 -4.25 -2.90
N TYR A 57 7.50 -3.75 -2.25
CA TYR A 57 8.43 -2.81 -2.87
C TYR A 57 8.95 -3.28 -4.23
N LYS A 58 9.33 -4.56 -4.35
CA LYS A 58 9.82 -5.16 -5.60
C LYS A 58 8.77 -5.24 -6.72
N GLN A 59 7.49 -5.22 -6.39
CA GLN A 59 6.40 -5.25 -7.36
C GLN A 59 5.97 -3.86 -7.81
N LEU A 60 6.44 -2.81 -7.13
CA LEU A 60 6.22 -1.41 -7.46
C LEU A 60 7.36 -0.81 -8.31
N GLU A 61 8.28 -1.64 -8.81
CA GLU A 61 9.34 -1.24 -9.76
C GLU A 61 8.79 -0.86 -11.14
#